data_AF-A0A0L0FH09-F1
#
_entry.id   AF-A0A0L0FH09-F1
#
_cell.length_a   1.000
_cell.length_b   1.000
_cell.length_c   1.000
_cell.angle_alpha   90.00
_cell.angle_beta   90.00
_cell.angle_gamma   90.00
#
_symmetry.space_group_name_H-M   'P 1'
#
loop_
_entity.id
_entity.type
_entity.pdbx_description
1 polymer ?
#
loop_
_entity_poly.entity_id
_entity_poly.type
_entity_poly.pdbx_seq_one_letter_code
_entity_poly.pdbx_strand_id
1 'polypeptide(L)'
;LVVFSDEEQHGDCLDLNEHFKEFLNLDMFEKTDYLDYLTKFDQFSHAPRQKKFNQKYTSYLTHLETYLSDFYTRALPLKNLAEERERIQSEFDAKWKDGTCEGWEYTGESAGSDLVERKQARTAEELEEDQDDFDADSDGDNDDDEDKAIYNPKNLPLGWDGKPIPYWLYKLHGLNINYKCEICGGASYRGPKAFHRHFQEAKHAHGMRMLGIPNTSHFINVTTKADAEA
;
A
#
# COMPACT_ATOMS: atom_id res chain seq x y z
N LEU A 1 2.60 10.11 -41.09
CA LEU A 1 1.40 10.99 -41.10
C LEU A 1 0.90 11.02 -39.68
N VAL A 2 0.69 12.20 -39.11
CA VAL A 2 0.02 12.31 -37.81
C VAL A 2 -1.43 11.86 -38.05
N VAL A 3 -1.86 10.80 -37.37
CA VAL A 3 -3.20 10.25 -37.51
C VAL A 3 -3.99 10.67 -36.27
N PHE A 4 -5.14 11.29 -36.49
CA PHE A 4 -6.15 11.54 -35.48
C PHE A 4 -7.36 10.66 -35.79
N SER A 5 -8.11 10.27 -34.76
CA SER A 5 -9.43 9.71 -34.99
C SER A 5 -10.41 10.79 -35.49
N ASP A 6 -11.55 10.36 -36.01
CA ASP A 6 -12.61 11.29 -36.44
C ASP A 6 -13.16 12.07 -35.22
N GLU A 7 -13.22 11.43 -34.06
CA GLU A 7 -13.65 12.00 -32.78
C GLU A 7 -12.67 13.05 -32.26
N GLU A 8 -11.36 12.88 -32.50
CA GLU A 8 -10.31 13.81 -32.09
C GLU A 8 -10.29 15.10 -32.95
N GLN A 9 -11.01 15.13 -34.07
CA GLN A 9 -11.15 16.30 -34.95
C GLN A 9 -9.80 16.96 -35.29
N HIS A 10 -8.81 16.16 -35.71
CA HIS A 10 -7.47 16.65 -36.06
C HIS A 10 -6.72 17.37 -34.94
N GLY A 11 -7.00 17.03 -33.68
CA GLY A 11 -6.32 17.59 -32.50
C GLY A 11 -7.12 18.68 -31.77
N ASP A 12 -8.35 18.96 -32.20
CA ASP A 12 -9.23 19.93 -31.55
C ASP A 12 -9.94 19.35 -30.33
N CYS A 13 -10.15 18.03 -30.28
CA CYS A 13 -10.89 17.34 -29.22
C CYS A 13 -10.13 16.14 -28.67
N LEU A 14 -10.32 15.85 -27.37
CA LEU A 14 -9.87 14.60 -26.73
C LEU A 14 -11.01 13.59 -26.74
N ASP A 15 -10.74 12.35 -27.16
CA ASP A 15 -11.69 11.24 -27.00
C ASP A 15 -11.39 10.48 -25.71
N LEU A 16 -12.19 10.74 -24.68
CA LEU A 16 -12.07 10.10 -23.36
C LEU A 16 -13.10 8.98 -23.16
N ASN A 17 -13.82 8.54 -24.19
CA ASN A 17 -14.84 7.49 -24.06
C ASN A 17 -14.25 6.14 -23.67
N GLU A 18 -13.06 5.80 -24.20
CA GLU A 18 -12.37 4.56 -23.87
C GLU A 18 -11.94 4.54 -22.40
N HIS A 19 -11.30 5.63 -21.95
CA HIS A 19 -10.92 5.82 -20.55
C HIS A 19 -12.14 5.84 -19.63
N PHE A 20 -13.26 6.41 -20.05
CA PHE A 20 -14.50 6.36 -19.26
C PHE A 20 -15.00 4.91 -19.08
N LYS A 21 -14.94 4.06 -20.11
CA LYS A 21 -15.32 2.64 -19.99
C LYS A 21 -14.39 1.90 -19.03
N GLU A 22 -13.08 2.17 -19.08
CA GLU A 22 -12.12 1.64 -18.11
C GLU A 22 -12.42 2.13 -16.69
N PHE A 23 -12.74 3.41 -16.54
CA PHE A 23 -13.10 4.03 -15.26
C PHE A 23 -14.34 3.38 -14.64
N LEU A 24 -15.37 3.07 -15.44
CA LEU A 24 -16.57 2.37 -14.96
C LEU A 24 -16.29 0.94 -14.47
N ASN A 25 -15.20 0.31 -14.91
CA ASN A 25 -14.78 -1.01 -14.46
C ASN A 25 -14.01 -0.96 -13.11
N LEU A 26 -13.71 0.23 -12.61
CA LEU A 26 -13.13 0.43 -11.29
C LEU A 26 -14.21 0.27 -10.22
N ASP A 27 -14.05 -0.69 -9.32
CA ASP A 27 -14.95 -0.94 -8.18
C ASP A 27 -14.77 0.06 -7.02
N MET A 28 -13.99 1.10 -7.24
CA MET A 28 -13.49 2.00 -6.21
C MET A 28 -14.26 3.31 -6.09
N PHE A 29 -15.05 3.66 -7.10
CA PHE A 29 -15.82 4.91 -7.21
C PHE A 29 -17.32 4.62 -7.32
N GLU A 30 -18.14 5.63 -7.01
CA GLU A 30 -19.57 5.56 -7.26
C GLU A 30 -19.87 5.55 -8.76
N LYS A 31 -21.01 4.95 -9.14
CA LYS A 31 -21.47 4.99 -10.53
C LYS A 31 -21.66 6.45 -10.93
N THR A 32 -20.95 6.86 -11.98
CA THR A 32 -20.98 8.21 -12.53
C THR A 32 -21.37 8.14 -14.00
N ASP A 33 -22.05 9.17 -14.50
CA ASP A 33 -22.24 9.31 -15.94
C ASP A 33 -21.01 9.97 -16.60
N TYR A 34 -21.03 10.07 -17.94
CA TYR A 34 -19.89 10.60 -18.70
C TYR A 34 -19.65 12.09 -18.43
N LEU A 35 -20.70 12.89 -18.27
CA LEU A 35 -20.56 14.33 -18.03
C LEU A 35 -20.00 14.57 -16.63
N ASP A 36 -20.52 13.87 -15.63
CA ASP A 36 -20.01 13.91 -14.26
C ASP A 36 -18.55 13.44 -14.19
N TYR A 37 -18.18 12.42 -14.97
CA TYR A 37 -16.79 11.99 -15.11
C TYR A 37 -15.91 13.13 -15.64
N LEU A 38 -16.31 13.78 -16.75
CA LEU A 38 -15.54 14.89 -17.33
C LEU A 38 -15.40 16.08 -16.37
N THR A 39 -16.42 16.39 -15.56
CA THR A 39 -16.34 17.49 -14.58
C THR A 39 -15.34 17.25 -13.45
N LYS A 40 -14.95 15.99 -13.22
CA LYS A 40 -14.05 15.57 -12.14
C LYS A 40 -12.74 14.98 -12.68
N PHE A 41 -12.58 14.93 -14.00
CA PHE A 41 -11.50 14.23 -14.67
C PHE A 41 -10.11 14.75 -14.29
N ASP A 42 -10.00 16.05 -13.99
CA ASP A 42 -8.76 16.70 -13.57
C ASP A 42 -8.48 16.61 -12.05
N GLN A 43 -9.41 16.06 -11.27
CA GLN A 43 -9.33 16.03 -9.80
C GLN A 43 -8.72 14.72 -9.26
N PHE A 44 -7.50 14.39 -9.67
CA PHE A 44 -6.80 13.17 -9.24
C PHE A 44 -6.43 13.15 -7.74
N SER A 45 -6.42 14.32 -7.08
CA SER A 45 -6.13 14.45 -5.65
C SER A 45 -7.27 13.91 -4.78
N HIS A 46 -8.51 13.93 -5.26
CA HIS A 46 -9.71 13.49 -4.53
C HIS A 46 -9.80 11.96 -4.36
N ALA A 47 -9.11 11.19 -5.21
CA ALA A 47 -9.06 9.75 -5.04
C ALA A 47 -8.38 9.38 -3.70
N PRO A 48 -8.99 8.56 -2.84
CA PRO A 48 -8.36 8.19 -1.57
C PRO A 48 -7.00 7.53 -1.79
N ARG A 49 -5.96 7.98 -1.09
CA ARG A 49 -4.57 7.54 -1.28
C ARG A 49 -4.41 6.02 -1.24
N GLN A 50 -5.11 5.33 -0.33
CA GLN A 50 -5.08 3.87 -0.20
C GLN A 50 -5.57 3.18 -1.47
N LYS A 51 -6.55 3.78 -2.15
CA LYS A 51 -7.11 3.25 -3.38
C LYS A 51 -6.26 3.60 -4.61
N LYS A 52 -5.37 4.60 -4.53
CA LYS A 52 -4.40 4.93 -5.59
C LYS A 52 -3.41 3.79 -5.88
N PHE A 53 -3.20 2.86 -4.94
CA PHE A 53 -2.37 1.67 -5.12
C PHE A 53 -3.09 0.49 -5.80
N ASN A 54 -4.37 0.64 -6.18
CA ASN A 54 -5.10 -0.40 -6.89
C ASN A 54 -4.54 -0.59 -8.30
N GLN A 55 -4.15 -1.82 -8.65
CA GLN A 55 -3.57 -2.15 -9.95
C GLN A 55 -4.46 -1.76 -11.13
N LYS A 56 -5.79 -1.91 -11.03
CA LYS A 56 -6.71 -1.50 -12.09
C LYS A 56 -6.71 0.02 -12.29
N TYR A 57 -6.65 0.76 -11.18
CA TYR A 57 -6.56 2.22 -11.23
C TYR A 57 -5.22 2.69 -11.78
N THR A 58 -4.11 2.06 -11.37
CA THR A 58 -2.79 2.32 -11.96
C THR A 58 -2.77 2.03 -13.45
N SER A 59 -3.37 0.93 -13.90
CA SER A 59 -3.47 0.59 -15.33
C SER A 59 -4.26 1.65 -16.10
N TYR A 60 -5.42 2.06 -15.57
CA TYR A 60 -6.24 3.14 -16.13
C TYR A 60 -5.44 4.45 -16.25
N LEU A 61 -4.72 4.85 -15.19
CA LEU A 61 -3.90 6.06 -15.21
C LEU A 61 -2.75 5.97 -16.22
N THR A 62 -2.11 4.81 -16.35
CA THR A 62 -1.06 4.58 -17.36
C THR A 62 -1.61 4.69 -18.78
N HIS A 63 -2.76 4.07 -19.06
CA HIS A 63 -3.43 4.16 -20.36
C HIS A 63 -3.85 5.61 -20.67
N LEU A 64 -4.33 6.32 -19.66
CA LEU A 64 -4.71 7.73 -19.78
C LEU A 64 -3.50 8.62 -20.06
N GLU A 65 -2.43 8.48 -19.29
CA GLU A 65 -1.20 9.25 -19.49
C GLU A 65 -0.60 8.99 -20.86
N THR A 66 -0.56 7.71 -21.29
CA THR A 66 -0.06 7.33 -22.61
C THR A 66 -0.88 8.01 -23.72
N TYR A 67 -2.21 7.97 -23.64
CA TYR A 67 -3.10 8.60 -24.60
C TYR A 67 -2.90 10.12 -24.65
N LEU A 68 -2.88 10.80 -23.50
CA LEU A 68 -2.73 12.25 -23.44
C LEU A 68 -1.35 12.71 -23.93
N SER A 69 -0.28 11.99 -23.57
CA SER A 69 1.07 12.27 -24.03
C SER A 69 1.19 12.09 -25.54
N ASP A 70 0.66 11.01 -26.09
CA ASP A 70 0.62 10.77 -27.54
C ASP A 70 -0.19 11.86 -28.26
N PHE A 71 -1.41 12.15 -27.80
CA PHE A 71 -2.26 13.20 -28.36
C PHE A 71 -1.56 14.55 -28.37
N TYR A 72 -0.90 14.94 -27.27
CA TYR A 72 -0.22 16.23 -27.18
C TYR A 72 0.97 16.32 -28.15
N THR A 73 1.71 15.22 -28.35
CA THR A 73 2.80 15.16 -29.36
C THR A 73 2.29 15.29 -30.79
N ARG A 74 1.12 14.69 -31.07
CA ARG A 74 0.45 14.79 -32.38
C ARG A 74 -0.15 16.18 -32.61
N ALA A 75 -0.78 16.77 -31.60
CA ALA A 75 -1.47 18.06 -31.68
C ALA A 75 -0.51 19.25 -31.71
N LEU A 76 0.64 19.16 -31.04
CA LEU A 76 1.63 20.26 -30.96
C LEU A 76 3.04 19.82 -31.39
N PRO A 77 3.24 19.41 -32.66
CA PRO A 77 4.52 18.87 -33.14
C PRO A 77 5.65 19.91 -33.13
N LEU A 78 5.33 21.21 -33.08
CA LEU A 78 6.31 22.30 -33.07
C LEU A 78 6.76 22.70 -31.66
N LYS A 79 6.08 22.24 -30.60
CA LYS A 79 6.42 22.59 -29.23
C LYS A 79 7.45 21.60 -28.70
N ASN A 80 8.44 22.09 -27.94
CA ASN A 80 9.41 21.22 -27.27
C ASN A 80 8.75 20.56 -26.05
N LEU A 81 8.04 19.46 -26.30
CA LEU A 81 7.31 18.74 -25.26
C LEU A 81 8.22 18.02 -24.28
N ALA A 82 9.43 17.64 -24.72
CA ALA A 82 10.41 17.00 -23.88
C ALA A 82 10.88 17.95 -22.76
N GLU A 83 11.21 19.19 -23.12
CA GLU A 83 11.60 20.23 -22.16
C GLU A 83 10.46 20.60 -21.21
N GLU A 84 9.23 20.72 -21.72
CA GLU A 84 8.06 20.99 -20.87
C GLU A 84 7.83 19.85 -19.86
N ARG A 85 7.97 18.59 -20.30
CA ARG A 85 7.83 17.41 -19.45
C ARG A 85 8.94 17.34 -18.40
N GLU A 86 10.17 17.66 -18.77
CA GLU A 86 11.31 17.71 -17.84
C GLU A 86 11.11 18.79 -16.77
N ARG A 87 10.60 19.98 -17.16
CA ARG A 87 10.25 21.04 -16.21
C ARG A 87 9.19 20.57 -15.22
N ILE A 88 8.10 19.99 -15.72
CA ILE A 88 7.01 19.46 -14.88
C ILE A 88 7.50 18.34 -13.95
N GLN A 89 8.33 17.43 -14.45
CA GLN A 89 8.92 16.35 -13.65
C GLN A 89 9.81 16.90 -12.54
N SER A 90 10.64 17.91 -12.84
CA SER A 90 11.51 18.55 -11.85
C SER A 90 10.70 19.26 -10.75
N GLU A 91 9.63 19.97 -11.12
CA GLU A 91 8.71 20.59 -10.16
C GLU A 91 7.99 19.54 -9.30
N PHE A 92 7.57 18.43 -9.91
CA PHE A 92 6.95 17.31 -9.21
C PHE A 92 7.93 16.67 -8.22
N ASP A 93 9.15 16.34 -8.64
CA ASP A 93 10.17 15.71 -7.79
C ASP A 93 10.54 16.58 -6.59
N ALA A 94 10.58 17.91 -6.78
CA ALA A 94 10.78 18.85 -5.69
C ALA A 94 9.63 18.78 -4.67
N LYS A 95 8.37 18.86 -5.13
CA LYS A 95 7.18 18.74 -4.27
C LYS A 95 7.06 17.36 -3.62
N TRP A 96 7.47 16.30 -4.32
CA TRP A 96 7.46 14.94 -3.81
C TRP A 96 8.47 14.77 -2.68
N LYS A 97 9.69 15.31 -2.83
CA LYS A 97 10.72 15.32 -1.78
C LYS A 97 10.31 16.13 -0.56
N ASP A 98 9.62 17.25 -0.76
CA ASP A 98 9.11 18.12 0.31
C ASP A 98 7.84 17.55 0.97
N GLY A 99 7.20 16.53 0.37
CA GLY A 99 5.97 15.94 0.87
C GLY A 99 4.72 16.82 0.69
N THR A 100 4.80 17.86 -0.14
CA THR A 100 3.72 18.81 -0.44
C THR A 100 2.99 18.46 -1.75
N CYS A 101 3.07 17.21 -2.19
CA CYS A 101 2.37 16.74 -3.37
C CYS A 101 0.88 16.59 -3.04
N GLU A 102 0.02 17.29 -3.78
CA GLU A 102 -1.42 17.34 -3.55
C GLU A 102 -2.05 15.93 -3.59
N GLY A 103 -2.83 15.59 -2.56
CA GLY A 103 -3.42 14.25 -2.40
C GLY A 103 -2.41 13.14 -2.06
N TRP A 104 -1.16 13.51 -1.75
CA TRP A 104 -0.09 12.66 -1.21
C TRP A 104 0.55 13.25 0.05
N GLU A 105 -0.01 14.35 0.56
CA GLU A 105 0.42 15.01 1.79
C GLU A 105 0.47 14.04 2.96
N TYR A 106 1.42 14.26 3.87
CA TYR A 106 1.50 13.52 5.11
C TYR A 106 0.39 13.95 6.06
N THR A 107 -0.82 13.43 5.86
CA THR A 107 -1.82 13.46 6.93
C THR A 107 -1.33 12.52 8.02
N GLY A 108 -1.24 13.00 9.26
CA GLY A 108 -0.69 12.26 10.41
C GLY A 108 -1.37 10.91 10.74
N GLU A 109 -2.35 10.49 9.94
CA GLU A 109 -2.97 9.16 9.92
C GLU A 109 -2.17 8.13 9.10
N SER A 110 -1.20 8.56 8.29
CA SER A 110 -0.28 7.71 7.53
C SER A 110 1.13 7.76 8.11
N ALA A 111 1.31 7.27 9.33
CA ALA A 111 2.62 7.11 9.99
C ALA A 111 3.70 6.52 9.04
N GLY A 112 4.59 7.39 8.59
CA GLY A 112 5.58 7.09 7.54
C GLY A 112 6.73 8.11 7.48
N SER A 113 6.86 8.99 8.47
CA SER A 113 8.01 9.90 8.59
C SER A 113 9.28 9.23 9.12
N ASP A 114 9.20 8.00 9.65
CA ASP A 114 10.37 7.30 10.24
C ASP A 114 11.36 6.69 9.22
N LEU A 115 11.08 6.76 7.91
CA LEU A 115 11.92 6.13 6.88
C LEU A 115 12.87 7.09 6.17
N VAL A 116 12.51 8.37 6.01
CA VAL A 116 13.32 9.34 5.27
C VAL A 116 14.46 9.90 6.13
N GLU A 117 14.21 10.18 7.42
CA GLU A 117 15.28 10.59 8.34
C GLU A 117 16.29 9.47 8.60
N ARG A 118 15.85 8.20 8.64
CA ARG A 118 16.78 7.06 8.78
C ARG A 118 17.71 6.88 7.58
N LYS A 119 17.27 7.21 6.36
CA LYS A 119 18.11 7.06 5.15
C LYS A 119 19.19 8.13 5.04
N GLN A 120 19.00 9.32 5.61
CA GLN A 120 20.01 10.39 5.60
C GLN A 120 21.13 10.18 6.63
N ALA A 121 20.99 9.22 7.54
CA ALA A 121 21.97 8.90 8.58
C ALA A 121 22.78 7.61 8.33
N ARG A 122 22.60 6.92 7.19
CA ARG A 122 23.28 5.64 6.91
C ARG A 122 24.72 5.86 6.44
N THR A 123 25.63 5.03 6.93
CA THR A 123 27.04 4.99 6.52
C THR A 123 27.21 4.27 5.18
N ALA A 124 28.31 4.52 4.47
CA ALA A 124 28.58 3.94 3.14
C ALA A 124 28.52 2.40 3.11
N GLU A 125 28.86 1.75 4.23
CA GLU A 125 28.82 0.29 4.40
C GLU A 125 27.38 -0.26 4.37
N GLU A 126 26.39 0.51 4.83
CA GLU A 126 24.99 0.10 4.77
C GLU A 126 24.34 0.35 3.40
N LEU A 127 24.99 1.10 2.50
CA LEU A 127 24.53 1.28 1.11
C LEU A 127 25.02 0.16 0.19
N GLU A 128 26.15 -0.49 0.52
CA GLU A 128 26.65 -1.65 -0.22
C GLU A 128 25.79 -2.90 0.01
N GLU A 129 25.27 -3.12 1.23
CA GLU A 129 24.34 -4.23 1.52
C GLU A 129 22.98 -4.13 0.80
N ASP A 130 22.49 -2.91 0.53
CA ASP A 130 21.23 -2.70 -0.21
C ASP A 130 21.41 -2.90 -1.74
N GLN A 131 22.63 -2.79 -2.26
CA GLN A 131 22.92 -2.95 -3.69
C GLN A 131 22.94 -4.44 -4.09
N ASP A 132 23.43 -5.31 -3.21
CA ASP A 132 23.43 -6.77 -3.43
C ASP A 132 22.01 -7.38 -3.42
N ASP A 133 21.03 -6.76 -2.75
CA ASP A 133 19.63 -7.21 -2.71
C ASP A 133 18.82 -6.83 -3.97
N PHE A 134 19.30 -5.89 -4.81
CA PHE A 134 18.59 -5.44 -6.02
C PHE A 134 18.99 -6.22 -7.28
N ASP A 135 20.20 -6.78 -7.32
CA ASP A 135 20.72 -7.55 -8.46
C ASP A 135 20.19 -8.99 -8.53
N ALA A 136 19.37 -9.43 -7.57
CA ALA A 136 18.83 -10.79 -7.50
C ALA A 136 17.51 -11.02 -8.27
N ASP A 137 16.89 -9.98 -8.85
CA ASP A 137 15.58 -10.08 -9.54
C ASP A 137 15.69 -10.09 -11.08
N SER A 138 16.89 -10.36 -11.61
CA SER A 138 17.12 -10.55 -13.04
C SER A 138 17.74 -11.93 -13.30
N ASP A 139 16.93 -12.98 -13.26
CA ASP A 139 17.10 -14.13 -14.17
C ASP A 139 15.95 -15.15 -14.06
N GLY A 140 15.44 -15.56 -15.22
CA GLY A 140 15.10 -16.98 -15.44
C GLY A 140 13.64 -17.39 -15.40
N ASP A 141 13.07 -17.50 -16.59
CA ASP A 141 11.84 -18.19 -16.97
C ASP A 141 11.86 -19.73 -16.73
N ASN A 142 10.67 -20.33 -16.64
CA ASN A 142 10.27 -21.76 -16.75
C ASN A 142 10.31 -22.75 -15.55
N ASP A 143 9.10 -23.27 -15.28
CA ASP A 143 8.62 -24.65 -15.00
C ASP A 143 9.26 -25.59 -13.94
N ASP A 144 8.35 -26.20 -13.18
CA ASP A 144 8.40 -27.47 -12.43
C ASP A 144 9.56 -27.72 -11.45
N ASP A 145 9.33 -27.42 -10.16
CA ASP A 145 10.01 -28.10 -9.05
C ASP A 145 9.20 -27.95 -7.75
N GLU A 146 8.46 -29.01 -7.37
CA GLU A 146 7.55 -29.06 -6.22
C GLU A 146 8.25 -29.16 -4.83
N ASP A 147 9.59 -29.04 -4.76
CA ASP A 147 10.35 -29.23 -3.51
C ASP A 147 11.45 -28.17 -3.26
N LYS A 148 11.26 -26.93 -3.73
CA LYS A 148 12.16 -25.81 -3.38
C LYS A 148 11.70 -25.17 -2.06
N ALA A 149 12.53 -25.30 -1.01
CA ALA A 149 12.28 -24.68 0.28
C ALA A 149 12.05 -23.16 0.12
N ILE A 150 10.80 -22.73 0.36
CA ILE A 150 10.40 -21.33 0.14
C ILE A 150 11.28 -20.43 1.01
N TYR A 151 12.03 -19.54 0.36
CA TYR A 151 12.99 -18.64 1.00
C TYR A 151 12.26 -17.72 1.99
N ASN A 152 12.35 -18.05 3.29
CA ASN A 152 11.73 -17.30 4.40
C ASN A 152 12.77 -16.89 5.45
N PRO A 153 13.76 -16.07 5.08
CA PRO A 153 14.86 -15.69 5.98
C PRO A 153 14.37 -14.92 7.22
N LYS A 154 13.22 -14.23 7.14
CA LYS A 154 12.60 -13.49 8.26
C LYS A 154 11.64 -14.34 9.09
N ASN A 155 11.50 -15.63 8.78
CA ASN A 155 10.61 -16.59 9.43
C ASN A 155 9.21 -16.03 9.69
N LEU A 156 8.66 -15.39 8.65
CA LEU A 156 7.34 -14.78 8.68
C LEU A 156 6.27 -15.88 8.66
N PRO A 157 5.11 -15.66 9.30
CA PRO A 157 3.98 -16.58 9.21
C PRO A 157 3.62 -16.85 7.75
N LEU A 158 3.36 -18.11 7.40
CA LEU A 158 2.95 -18.46 6.04
C LEU A 158 1.48 -18.08 5.84
N GLY A 159 1.19 -17.52 4.67
CA GLY A 159 -0.16 -17.25 4.24
C GLY A 159 -0.90 -18.54 3.87
N TRP A 160 -2.15 -18.39 3.43
CA TRP A 160 -2.95 -19.49 2.87
C TRP A 160 -2.37 -20.02 1.54
N ASP A 161 -1.50 -19.25 0.89
CA ASP A 161 -0.74 -19.58 -0.34
C ASP A 161 0.57 -20.35 -0.05
N GLY A 162 0.85 -20.71 1.21
CA GLY A 162 2.10 -21.38 1.60
C GLY A 162 3.36 -20.52 1.54
N LYS A 163 3.29 -19.33 0.93
CA LYS A 163 4.38 -18.34 0.89
C LYS A 163 4.40 -17.44 2.14
N PRO A 164 5.57 -16.93 2.56
CA PRO A 164 5.69 -15.97 3.66
C PRO A 164 4.83 -14.74 3.42
N ILE A 165 4.04 -14.33 4.40
CA ILE A 165 3.24 -13.11 4.25
C ILE A 165 4.16 -11.90 4.02
N PRO A 166 3.76 -10.95 3.17
CA PRO A 166 4.55 -9.74 2.96
C PRO A 166 4.85 -9.00 4.28
N TYR A 167 6.07 -8.49 4.43
CA TYR A 167 6.53 -7.87 5.68
C TYR A 167 5.71 -6.63 6.09
N TRP A 168 5.18 -5.88 5.13
CA TRP A 168 4.28 -4.76 5.41
C TRP A 168 2.95 -5.22 6.00
N LEU A 169 2.41 -6.36 5.55
CA LEU A 169 1.18 -6.96 6.08
C LEU A 169 1.38 -7.49 7.49
N TYR A 170 2.57 -8.06 7.76
CA TYR A 170 3.01 -8.45 9.10
C TYR A 170 3.05 -7.27 10.07
N LYS A 171 3.56 -6.11 9.65
CA LYS A 171 3.54 -4.87 10.44
C LYS A 171 2.13 -4.27 10.57
N LEU A 172 1.35 -4.22 9.48
CA LEU A 172 0.00 -3.66 9.45
C LEU A 172 -0.94 -4.36 10.44
N HIS A 173 -0.89 -5.70 10.50
CA HIS A 173 -1.70 -6.47 11.44
C HIS A 173 -1.10 -6.57 12.85
N GLY A 174 0.01 -5.86 13.12
CA GLY A 174 0.66 -5.83 14.43
C GLY A 174 1.23 -7.18 14.87
N LEU A 175 1.49 -8.11 13.93
CA LEU A 175 2.04 -9.44 14.23
C LEU A 175 3.49 -9.36 14.76
N ASN A 176 4.14 -8.20 14.56
CA ASN A 176 5.44 -7.86 15.13
C ASN A 176 5.41 -7.41 16.60
N ILE A 177 4.21 -7.18 17.17
CA ILE A 177 4.05 -6.69 18.54
C ILE A 177 3.78 -7.89 19.46
N ASN A 178 4.59 -8.03 20.50
CA ASN A 178 4.42 -9.07 21.52
C ASN A 178 3.64 -8.51 22.71
N TYR A 179 2.54 -9.16 23.05
CA TYR A 179 1.71 -8.84 24.21
C TYR A 179 1.93 -9.90 25.29
N LYS A 180 2.12 -9.49 26.53
CA LYS A 180 2.32 -10.40 27.67
C LYS A 180 1.08 -10.42 28.55
N CYS A 181 0.73 -11.60 29.06
CA CYS A 181 -0.36 -11.76 30.04
C CYS A 181 0.18 -12.37 31.34
N GLU A 182 0.09 -11.63 32.45
CA GLU A 182 0.61 -12.06 33.75
C GLU A 182 -0.27 -13.12 34.41
N ILE A 183 -1.59 -13.07 34.16
CA ILE A 183 -2.57 -14.06 34.63
C ILE A 183 -2.29 -15.44 34.01
N CYS A 184 -1.75 -15.46 32.78
CA CYS A 184 -1.30 -16.68 32.10
C CYS A 184 0.14 -17.10 32.44
N GLY A 185 0.74 -16.56 33.51
CA GLY A 185 2.12 -16.88 33.89
C GLY A 185 3.20 -16.22 33.04
N GLY A 186 2.91 -15.04 32.47
CA GLY A 186 3.85 -14.29 31.63
C GLY A 186 3.92 -14.77 30.18
N ALA A 187 2.93 -15.53 29.72
CA ALA A 187 2.86 -15.99 28.33
C ALA A 187 2.84 -14.81 27.36
N SER A 188 3.65 -14.91 26.30
CA SER A 188 3.76 -13.90 25.25
C SER A 188 2.98 -14.32 24.01
N TYR A 189 2.13 -13.44 23.50
CA TYR A 189 1.29 -13.64 22.33
C TYR A 189 1.69 -12.66 21.22
N ARG A 190 1.83 -13.17 20.00
CA ARG A 190 2.17 -12.34 18.82
C ARG A 190 0.92 -11.73 18.20
N GLY A 191 0.80 -10.42 18.32
CA GLY A 191 -0.19 -9.60 17.66
C GLY A 191 -1.57 -9.52 18.35
N PRO A 192 -2.36 -8.48 18.02
CA PRO A 192 -3.58 -8.14 18.76
C PRO A 192 -4.68 -9.20 18.65
N LYS A 193 -4.82 -9.86 17.50
CA LYS A 193 -5.83 -10.92 17.31
C LYS A 193 -5.55 -12.17 18.14
N ALA A 194 -4.28 -12.61 18.17
CA ALA A 194 -3.87 -13.75 18.98
C ALA A 194 -4.01 -13.42 20.47
N PHE A 195 -3.68 -12.18 20.86
CA PHE A 195 -3.92 -11.70 22.20
C PHE A 195 -5.42 -11.67 22.51
N HIS A 196 -6.29 -11.05 21.73
CA HIS A 196 -7.71 -11.04 22.07
C HIS A 196 -8.33 -12.44 22.19
N ARG A 197 -7.89 -13.40 21.34
CA ARG A 197 -8.33 -14.79 21.42
C ARG A 197 -7.91 -15.48 22.73
N HIS A 198 -6.78 -15.08 23.33
CA HIS A 198 -6.26 -15.74 24.53
C HIS A 198 -7.19 -15.64 25.75
N PHE A 199 -8.02 -14.60 25.84
CA PHE A 199 -8.99 -14.44 26.94
C PHE A 199 -10.04 -15.56 27.00
N GLN A 200 -10.34 -16.19 25.86
CA GLN A 200 -11.27 -17.30 25.75
C GLN A 200 -10.58 -18.67 25.86
N GLU A 201 -9.24 -18.71 25.93
CA GLU A 201 -8.49 -19.96 26.03
C GLU A 201 -8.52 -20.54 27.45
N ALA A 202 -8.45 -21.87 27.54
CA ALA A 202 -8.50 -22.60 28.81
C ALA A 202 -7.40 -22.17 29.80
N LYS A 203 -6.22 -21.75 29.31
CA LYS A 203 -5.12 -21.27 30.15
C LYS A 203 -5.50 -19.98 30.89
N HIS A 204 -6.10 -19.02 30.20
CA HIS A 204 -6.52 -17.76 30.81
C HIS A 204 -7.71 -18.00 31.76
N ALA A 205 -8.68 -18.81 31.35
CA ALA A 205 -9.80 -19.20 32.21
C ALA A 205 -9.34 -19.92 33.50
N HIS A 206 -8.29 -20.74 33.41
CA HIS A 206 -7.68 -21.40 34.56
C HIS A 206 -6.95 -20.40 35.47
N GLY A 207 -6.20 -19.44 34.90
CA GLY A 207 -5.56 -18.36 35.65
C GLY A 207 -6.57 -17.50 36.41
N MET A 208 -7.67 -17.11 35.76
CA MET A 208 -8.79 -16.38 36.39
C MET A 208 -9.45 -17.19 37.51
N ARG A 209 -9.64 -18.51 37.31
CA ARG A 209 -10.17 -19.40 38.34
C ARG A 209 -9.27 -19.50 39.57
N MET A 210 -7.95 -19.48 39.39
CA MET A 210 -6.99 -19.49 40.50
C MET A 210 -7.00 -18.18 41.31
N LEU A 211 -7.38 -17.07 40.68
CA LEU A 211 -7.58 -15.77 41.35
C LEU A 211 -8.99 -15.62 41.96
N GLY A 212 -9.89 -16.59 41.74
CA GLY A 212 -11.25 -16.54 42.26
C GLY A 212 -12.21 -15.64 41.48
N ILE A 213 -11.83 -15.15 40.30
CA ILE A 213 -12.61 -14.22 39.48
C ILE A 213 -13.33 -14.98 38.37
N PRO A 214 -14.64 -14.76 38.13
CA PRO A 214 -15.36 -15.43 37.05
C PRO A 214 -14.94 -14.87 35.69
N ASN A 215 -14.49 -15.75 34.78
CA ASN A 215 -14.10 -15.39 33.40
C ASN A 215 -15.33 -15.01 32.56
N THR A 216 -15.85 -13.81 32.77
CA THR A 216 -17.00 -13.22 32.08
C THR A 216 -16.55 -12.09 31.16
N SER A 217 -17.44 -11.67 30.24
CA SER A 217 -17.16 -10.61 29.27
C SER A 217 -16.66 -9.29 29.87
N HIS A 218 -16.97 -9.03 31.14
CA HIS A 218 -16.55 -7.83 31.88
C HIS A 218 -15.04 -7.77 32.14
N PHE A 219 -14.36 -8.91 32.16
CA PHE A 219 -12.92 -9.01 32.43
C PHE A 219 -12.09 -9.17 31.16
N ILE A 220 -12.70 -8.98 29.99
CA ILE A 220 -11.97 -8.94 28.71
C ILE A 220 -11.06 -7.70 28.72
N ASN A 221 -9.78 -7.89 28.43
CA ASN A 221 -8.68 -6.91 28.50
C ASN A 221 -7.97 -6.77 29.86
N VAL A 222 -8.32 -7.56 30.88
CA VAL A 222 -7.58 -7.58 32.16
C VAL A 222 -6.36 -8.50 32.04
N THR A 223 -5.15 -7.96 32.21
CA THR A 223 -3.90 -8.67 31.89
C THR A 223 -2.94 -8.80 33.06
N THR A 224 -3.02 -7.89 34.03
CA THR A 224 -2.24 -7.90 35.27
C THR A 224 -3.10 -8.44 36.41
N LYS A 225 -2.46 -8.96 37.46
CA LYS A 225 -3.19 -9.45 38.64
C LYS A 225 -3.79 -8.32 39.46
N ALA A 226 -3.10 -7.18 39.53
CA ALA A 226 -3.56 -6.01 40.28
C ALA A 226 -4.85 -5.43 39.68
N ASP A 227 -4.93 -5.34 38.34
CA ASP A 227 -6.12 -4.83 37.65
C ASP A 227 -7.32 -5.78 37.75
N ALA A 228 -7.08 -7.05 38.08
CA ALA A 228 -8.14 -8.04 38.25
C ALA A 228 -8.80 -7.95 39.64
N GLU A 229 -8.07 -7.46 40.64
CA GLU A 229 -8.52 -7.32 42.03
C GLU A 229 -9.14 -5.94 42.33
N ALA A 230 -8.94 -4.96 41.44
CA ALA A 230 -9.45 -3.58 41.53
C ALA A 230 -10.92 -3.46 41.07
#